data_AF-A0A9P8HLF9-F1
#
_entry.id   AF-A0A9P8HLF9-F1
#
_cell.length_a   1.000
_cell.length_b   1.000
_cell.length_c   1.000
_cell.angle_alpha   90.00
_cell.angle_beta   90.00
_cell.angle_gamma   90.00
#
_symmetry.space_group_name_H-M   'P 1'
#
loop_
_entity.id
_entity.type
_entity.pdbx_description
1 polymer ?
#
loop_
_entity_poly.entity_id
_entity_poly.type
_entity_poly.pdbx_seq_one_letter_code
_entity_poly.pdbx_strand_id
1 'polypeptide(L)'
;MAFHTVGNYTFQWTDLHLPREKTDPLRHEYDTLGHDAVKKLQQIARELKRDVAVKPTLCPGGFDMYAVLRDHHSEDETLDRLWRELHTVPEWVDWEQIQRGQKFFYRYAAANMVGFLLQAFFGENSAAPGVIEVLMRTGGFSPKVLVRRLLETFQHLLQVTSSLESIQPGGQGHTTTIRVRLLHAAVRERILRLVETRPDYFDVATYGVPVNILDSIHSITTYSCNPMWFQLPQMGVFPTEQEKEDYIVLFRYVGYLLATPIEYFASVAQAKATMESLLLHERSVTANSLIIGHNLMETVKDMAPFHISEGFIEAGSRVLNGDALSDSLGLGRPGMLAYACWKGHCWFVRVLALAQKWIPGADDAAVRYFRMTLYDAIVNSRKGLGGRLSKMDFKYVPEMDKMTKREGSGRGLFVGSFIERPVETFYLSVFVVGVVFWLGIASVMGLGLLRVLKLYGH
;
A
#
# COMPACT_ATOMS: atom_id res chain seq x y z
N MET A 1 11.89 5.94 -30.00
CA MET A 1 11.53 5.62 -28.59
C MET A 1 10.46 4.54 -28.61
N ALA A 2 10.59 3.51 -27.79
CA ALA A 2 9.67 2.36 -27.75
C ALA A 2 8.50 2.62 -26.78
N PHE A 3 7.30 2.18 -27.16
CA PHE A 3 6.15 2.14 -26.27
C PHE A 3 6.09 0.76 -25.59
N HIS A 4 5.75 0.74 -24.31
CA HIS A 4 5.57 -0.47 -23.52
C HIS A 4 4.17 -0.48 -22.92
N THR A 5 3.57 -1.66 -22.84
CA THR A 5 2.24 -1.87 -22.26
C THR A 5 2.33 -2.92 -21.15
N VAL A 6 1.88 -2.55 -19.96
CA VAL A 6 1.80 -3.43 -18.79
C VAL A 6 0.35 -3.40 -18.28
N GLY A 7 -0.39 -4.49 -18.50
CA GLY A 7 -1.82 -4.53 -18.22
C GLY A 7 -2.58 -3.46 -19.02
N ASN A 8 -3.32 -2.59 -18.34
CA ASN A 8 -4.10 -1.50 -18.95
C ASN A 8 -3.32 -0.17 -19.04
N TYR A 9 -2.01 -0.18 -18.81
CA TYR A 9 -1.17 1.00 -18.76
C TYR A 9 -0.13 0.98 -19.87
N THR A 10 -0.06 2.05 -20.66
CA THR A 10 0.89 2.21 -21.76
C THR A 10 1.69 3.48 -21.56
N PHE A 11 3.00 3.39 -21.77
CA PHE A 11 3.92 4.50 -21.61
C PHE A 11 5.04 4.46 -22.64
N GLN A 12 5.73 5.59 -22.79
CA GLN A 12 6.87 5.75 -23.66
C GLN A 12 8.14 5.70 -22.82
N TRP A 13 9.07 4.81 -23.18
CA TRP A 13 10.37 4.73 -22.53
C TRP A 13 11.20 5.99 -22.79
N THR A 14 11.86 6.49 -21.75
CA THR A 14 12.71 7.70 -21.76
C THR A 14 14.04 7.43 -21.06
N ASP A 15 14.98 8.38 -21.14
CA ASP A 15 16.30 8.27 -20.51
C ASP A 15 16.27 8.28 -18.97
N LEU A 16 15.12 8.64 -18.36
CA LEU A 16 14.90 8.57 -16.92
C LEU A 16 14.52 7.17 -16.43
N HIS A 17 14.09 6.29 -17.34
CA HIS A 17 13.69 4.93 -17.00
C HIS A 17 14.93 4.07 -16.67
N LEU A 18 14.73 3.10 -15.80
CA LEU A 18 15.74 2.23 -15.25
C LEU A 18 15.70 0.90 -16.00
N PRO A 19 16.65 0.61 -16.89
CA PRO A 19 16.73 -0.70 -17.51
C PRO A 19 17.17 -1.75 -16.47
N ARG A 20 16.97 -3.03 -16.78
CA ARG A 20 17.25 -4.14 -15.83
C ARG A 20 18.66 -4.12 -15.27
N GLU A 21 19.65 -3.69 -16.05
CA GLU A 21 21.04 -3.60 -15.62
C GLU A 21 21.23 -2.61 -14.46
N LYS A 22 20.32 -1.65 -14.28
CA LYS A 22 20.30 -0.73 -13.13
C LYS A 22 19.43 -1.22 -11.97
N THR A 23 18.36 -1.98 -12.22
CA THR A 23 17.45 -2.44 -11.17
C THR A 23 17.90 -3.75 -10.52
N ASP A 24 18.44 -4.69 -11.29
CA ASP A 24 18.79 -6.03 -10.80
C ASP A 24 19.85 -6.00 -9.67
N PRO A 25 20.93 -5.17 -9.73
CA PRO A 25 21.88 -5.07 -8.63
C PRO A 25 21.25 -4.62 -7.30
N LEU A 26 20.20 -3.79 -7.34
CA LEU A 26 19.50 -3.27 -6.15
C LEU A 26 18.83 -4.37 -5.32
N ARG A 27 18.62 -5.57 -5.88
CA ARG A 27 18.15 -6.75 -5.14
C ARG A 27 19.15 -7.25 -4.11
N HIS A 28 20.43 -6.95 -4.30
CA HIS A 28 21.51 -7.41 -3.43
C HIS A 28 21.98 -6.32 -2.45
N GLU A 29 21.42 -5.12 -2.57
CA GLU A 29 21.64 -4.00 -1.65
C GLU A 29 20.54 -3.96 -0.59
N TYR A 30 20.87 -3.47 0.60
CA TYR A 30 19.94 -3.32 1.71
C TYR A 30 20.42 -2.27 2.72
N ASP A 31 19.53 -1.85 3.61
CA ASP A 31 19.84 -0.99 4.76
C ASP A 31 20.80 -1.71 5.74
N THR A 32 22.09 -1.55 5.51
CA THR A 32 23.17 -2.13 6.33
C THR A 32 23.20 -1.50 7.73
N LEU A 33 22.98 -0.19 7.83
CA LEU A 33 22.92 0.53 9.10
C LEU A 33 21.79 0.01 10.00
N GLY A 34 20.57 -0.12 9.46
CA GLY A 34 19.45 -0.68 10.21
C GLY A 34 19.65 -2.17 10.55
N HIS A 35 20.26 -2.95 9.64
CA HIS A 35 20.58 -4.36 9.87
C HIS A 35 21.55 -4.54 11.05
N ASP A 36 22.64 -3.77 11.07
CA ASP A 36 23.64 -3.85 12.14
C ASP A 36 23.10 -3.27 13.45
N ALA A 37 22.31 -2.19 13.39
CA ALA A 37 21.62 -1.65 14.55
C ALA A 37 20.69 -2.69 15.20
N VAL A 38 19.91 -3.45 14.42
CA VAL A 38 19.05 -4.51 14.98
C VAL A 38 19.86 -5.58 15.72
N LYS A 39 21.03 -5.97 15.20
CA LYS A 39 21.90 -6.92 15.93
C LYS A 39 22.33 -6.37 17.28
N LYS A 40 22.70 -5.09 17.34
CA LYS A 40 23.08 -4.39 18.58
C LYS A 40 21.91 -4.26 19.55
N LEU A 41 20.73 -3.87 19.07
CA LEU A 41 19.51 -3.81 19.89
C LEU A 41 19.14 -5.17 20.48
N GLN A 42 19.26 -6.24 19.68
CA GLN A 42 19.04 -7.61 20.17
C GLN A 42 20.07 -8.03 21.22
N GLN A 43 21.33 -7.57 21.11
CA GLN A 43 22.37 -7.82 22.09
C GLN A 43 22.06 -7.11 23.42
N ILE A 44 21.81 -5.80 23.39
CA ILE A 44 21.46 -5.01 24.58
C ILE A 44 20.23 -5.60 25.27
N ALA A 45 19.20 -5.96 24.51
CA ALA A 45 18.00 -6.59 25.07
C ALA A 45 18.26 -7.95 25.74
N ARG A 46 19.29 -8.71 25.31
CA ARG A 46 19.70 -9.96 25.97
C ARG A 46 20.46 -9.69 27.26
N GLU A 47 21.32 -8.67 27.28
CA GLU A 47 22.09 -8.27 28.44
C GLU A 47 21.16 -7.76 29.56
N LEU A 48 20.25 -6.84 29.23
CA LEU A 48 19.21 -6.36 30.16
C LEU A 48 18.33 -7.48 30.73
N LYS A 49 18.05 -8.53 29.93
CA LYS A 49 17.29 -9.71 30.38
C LYS A 49 18.10 -10.71 31.19
N ARG A 50 19.43 -10.70 31.12
CA ARG A 50 20.28 -11.57 31.97
C ARG A 50 20.36 -11.04 33.40
N ASP A 51 20.29 -9.72 33.57
CA ASP A 51 20.28 -9.07 34.88
C ASP A 51 18.95 -9.27 35.64
N VAL A 52 17.87 -9.60 34.93
CA VAL A 52 16.57 -9.94 35.50
C VAL A 52 16.36 -11.44 35.35
N ALA A 53 16.43 -12.23 36.42
CA ALA A 53 16.37 -13.70 36.42
C ALA A 53 15.11 -14.32 35.75
N VAL A 54 15.05 -14.30 34.42
CA VAL A 54 13.91 -14.73 33.60
C VAL A 54 14.38 -15.76 32.58
N LYS A 55 13.61 -16.84 32.40
CA LYS A 55 13.89 -17.93 31.46
C LYS A 55 14.13 -17.37 30.03
N PRO A 56 15.20 -17.81 29.34
CA PRO A 56 15.54 -17.30 28.02
C PRO A 56 14.65 -17.94 26.96
N THR A 57 13.50 -17.35 26.67
CA THR A 57 12.80 -17.62 25.40
C THR A 57 13.48 -16.81 24.31
N LEU A 58 14.32 -17.48 23.50
CA LEU A 58 14.97 -16.94 22.31
C LEU A 58 13.95 -16.63 21.20
N CYS A 59 13.19 -15.55 21.35
CA CYS A 59 12.49 -14.93 20.24
C CYS A 59 13.17 -13.58 19.95
N PRO A 60 13.81 -13.40 18.77
CA PRO A 60 14.40 -12.12 18.34
C PRO A 60 13.44 -10.91 18.28
N GLY A 61 12.16 -11.08 18.60
CA GLY A 61 11.11 -10.05 18.55
C GLY A 61 10.35 -9.81 19.85
N GLY A 62 10.85 -10.26 21.00
CA GLY A 62 10.16 -10.15 22.30
C GLY A 62 10.44 -8.86 23.08
N PHE A 63 10.76 -7.74 22.42
CA PHE A 63 11.03 -6.46 23.06
C PHE A 63 10.75 -5.28 22.12
N ASP A 64 10.59 -4.08 22.69
CA ASP A 64 10.32 -2.85 21.94
C ASP A 64 11.64 -2.26 21.40
N MET A 65 12.00 -2.60 20.15
CA MET A 65 13.27 -2.17 19.53
C MET A 65 13.44 -0.65 19.50
N TYR A 66 12.36 0.11 19.27
CA TYR A 66 12.42 1.57 19.28
C TYR A 66 12.69 2.12 20.68
N ALA A 67 12.08 1.54 21.72
CA ALA A 67 12.35 1.97 23.10
C ALA A 67 13.81 1.75 23.46
N VAL A 68 14.37 0.57 23.12
CA VAL A 68 15.80 0.30 23.36
C VAL A 68 16.69 1.24 22.55
N LEU A 69 16.36 1.52 21.29
CA LEU A 69 17.10 2.49 20.47
C LEU A 69 17.05 3.89 21.11
N ARG A 70 15.87 4.39 21.49
CA ARG A 70 15.70 5.70 22.14
C ARG A 70 16.50 5.81 23.43
N ASP A 71 16.52 4.74 24.23
CA ASP A 71 17.09 4.79 25.58
C ASP A 71 18.62 4.54 25.58
N HIS A 72 19.15 3.84 24.56
CA HIS A 72 20.55 3.38 24.54
C HIS A 72 21.33 3.78 23.28
N HIS A 73 20.80 4.64 22.39
CA HIS A 73 21.53 4.95 21.15
C HIS A 73 22.91 5.56 21.39
N SER A 74 23.09 6.37 22.44
CA SER A 74 24.35 7.04 22.76
C SER A 74 25.44 6.10 23.29
N GLU A 75 25.10 4.85 23.61
CA GLU A 75 26.02 3.85 24.17
C GLU A 75 26.76 3.06 23.08
N ASP A 76 26.31 3.12 21.81
CA ASP A 76 26.92 2.42 20.68
C ASP A 76 26.94 3.31 19.43
N GLU A 77 28.09 3.39 18.76
CA GLU A 77 28.29 4.27 17.58
C GLU A 77 27.32 3.97 16.42
N THR A 78 26.95 2.70 16.22
CA THR A 78 26.02 2.31 15.15
C THR A 78 24.60 2.80 15.47
N LEU A 79 24.18 2.66 16.73
CA LEU A 79 22.87 3.12 17.18
C LEU A 79 22.79 4.64 17.18
N ASP A 80 23.84 5.34 17.61
CA ASP A 80 23.90 6.80 17.57
C ASP A 80 23.85 7.33 16.13
N ARG A 81 24.58 6.69 15.20
CA ARG A 81 24.53 7.04 13.78
C ARG A 81 23.12 6.86 13.22
N LEU A 82 22.46 5.73 13.50
CA LEU A 82 21.07 5.50 13.09
C LEU A 82 20.13 6.55 13.69
N TRP A 83 20.27 6.86 14.98
CA TRP A 83 19.46 7.86 15.66
C TRP A 83 19.61 9.25 15.02
N ARG A 84 20.85 9.67 14.74
CA ARG A 84 21.15 10.94 14.06
C ARG A 84 20.55 10.99 12.66
N GLU A 85 20.69 9.93 11.86
CA GLU A 85 20.09 9.86 10.52
C GLU A 85 18.57 10.04 10.59
N LEU A 86 17.92 9.32 11.51
CA LEU A 86 16.46 9.36 11.68
C LEU A 86 15.94 10.71 12.17
N HIS A 87 16.72 11.47 12.94
CA HIS A 87 16.30 12.77 13.50
C HIS A 87 16.81 13.98 12.70
N THR A 88 17.68 13.78 11.72
CA THR A 88 18.14 14.84 10.83
C THR A 88 17.09 15.08 9.75
N VAL A 89 16.68 16.34 9.57
CA VAL A 89 15.77 16.76 8.50
C VAL A 89 16.61 17.14 7.28
N PRO A 90 16.47 16.46 6.13
CA PRO A 90 17.21 16.82 4.92
C PRO A 90 16.89 18.25 4.42
N GLU A 91 17.86 18.92 3.82
CA GLU A 91 17.72 20.32 3.36
C GLU A 91 16.61 20.53 2.31
N TRP A 92 16.29 19.49 1.53
CA TRP A 92 15.24 19.54 0.51
C TRP A 92 13.82 19.43 1.09
N VAL A 93 13.67 19.18 2.39
CA VAL A 93 12.36 19.03 3.04
C VAL A 93 11.70 20.40 3.24
N ASP A 94 10.60 20.62 2.51
CA ASP A 94 9.65 21.69 2.75
C ASP A 94 8.41 21.13 3.48
N TRP A 95 8.21 21.56 4.72
CA TRP A 95 7.07 21.12 5.54
C TRP A 95 5.73 21.61 5.02
N GLU A 96 5.64 22.78 4.39
CA GLU A 96 4.40 23.24 3.79
C GLU A 96 4.02 22.37 2.59
N GLN A 97 5.01 21.98 1.78
CA GLN A 97 4.83 21.01 0.71
C GLN A 97 4.36 19.64 1.22
N ILE A 98 5.01 19.12 2.27
CA ILE A 98 4.57 17.87 2.91
C ILE A 98 3.12 17.99 3.41
N GLN A 99 2.73 19.11 4.02
CA GLN A 99 1.36 19.32 4.49
C GLN A 99 0.33 19.27 3.34
N ARG A 100 0.66 19.84 2.18
CA ARG A 100 -0.20 19.73 0.98
C ARG A 100 -0.23 18.29 0.46
N GLY A 101 0.89 17.57 0.50
CA GLY A 101 0.96 16.14 0.20
C GLY A 101 0.07 15.30 1.12
N GLN A 102 0.04 15.62 2.42
CA GLN A 102 -0.86 14.97 3.38
C GLN A 102 -2.35 15.17 3.02
N LYS A 103 -2.71 16.33 2.47
CA LYS A 103 -4.08 16.63 2.00
C LYS A 103 -4.50 15.71 0.85
N PHE A 104 -3.59 15.37 -0.08
CA PHE A 104 -3.87 14.50 -1.23
C PHE A 104 -4.51 13.17 -0.83
N PHE A 105 -3.94 12.49 0.16
CA PHE A 105 -4.42 11.17 0.58
C PHE A 105 -5.90 11.23 1.00
N TYR A 106 -6.27 12.23 1.80
CA TYR A 106 -7.65 12.39 2.29
C TYR A 106 -8.59 12.96 1.25
N ARG A 107 -8.12 13.84 0.36
CA ARG A 107 -8.91 14.37 -0.76
C ARG A 107 -9.45 13.23 -1.61
N TYR A 108 -8.63 12.21 -1.86
CA TYR A 108 -9.01 11.04 -2.64
C TYR A 108 -9.23 9.77 -1.81
N ALA A 109 -9.48 9.89 -0.50
CA ALA A 109 -9.55 8.75 0.43
C ALA A 109 -10.47 7.61 -0.03
N ALA A 110 -11.67 7.93 -0.52
CA ALA A 110 -12.62 6.91 -1.00
C ALA A 110 -12.05 6.05 -2.14
N ALA A 111 -11.31 6.67 -3.06
CA ALA A 111 -10.65 5.98 -4.17
C ALA A 111 -9.32 5.34 -3.75
N ASN A 112 -8.56 6.01 -2.86
CA ASN A 112 -7.28 5.53 -2.35
C ASN A 112 -7.43 4.24 -1.55
N MET A 113 -8.40 4.16 -0.63
CA MET A 113 -8.60 2.97 0.20
C MET A 113 -8.96 1.74 -0.63
N VAL A 114 -9.83 1.89 -1.63
CA VAL A 114 -10.23 0.79 -2.51
C VAL A 114 -9.10 0.41 -3.45
N GLY A 115 -8.42 1.38 -4.07
CA GLY A 115 -7.33 1.05 -4.97
C GLY A 115 -6.07 0.54 -4.26
N PHE A 116 -5.77 0.92 -3.00
CA PHE A 116 -4.70 0.26 -2.24
C PHE A 116 -4.99 -1.23 -2.04
N LEU A 117 -6.25 -1.60 -1.79
CA LEU A 117 -6.59 -3.01 -1.72
C LEU A 117 -6.49 -3.69 -3.09
N LEU A 118 -7.18 -3.14 -4.10
CA LEU A 118 -7.41 -3.83 -5.37
C LEU A 118 -6.24 -3.74 -6.36
N GLN A 119 -5.51 -2.63 -6.36
CA GLN A 119 -4.37 -2.39 -7.25
C GLN A 119 -3.05 -2.68 -6.54
N ALA A 120 -2.79 -2.08 -5.38
CA ALA A 120 -1.51 -2.27 -4.70
C ALA A 120 -1.37 -3.66 -4.05
N PHE A 121 -2.35 -4.13 -3.28
CA PHE A 121 -2.22 -5.44 -2.61
C PHE A 121 -2.49 -6.61 -3.55
N PHE A 122 -3.65 -6.64 -4.21
CA PHE A 122 -3.99 -7.72 -5.15
C PHE A 122 -3.16 -7.70 -6.42
N GLY A 123 -2.93 -6.53 -7.03
CA GLY A 123 -2.15 -6.44 -8.26
C GLY A 123 -0.65 -6.49 -8.01
N GLU A 124 -0.10 -5.41 -7.48
CA GLU A 124 1.36 -5.21 -7.38
C GLU A 124 2.04 -6.20 -6.44
N ASN A 125 1.66 -6.18 -5.17
CA ASN A 125 2.40 -6.90 -4.14
C ASN A 125 2.23 -8.42 -4.28
N SER A 126 1.09 -8.87 -4.81
CA SER A 126 0.88 -10.30 -5.11
C SER A 126 1.55 -10.73 -6.41
N ALA A 127 2.11 -9.79 -7.19
CA ALA A 127 2.90 -10.05 -8.39
C ALA A 127 4.36 -9.59 -8.25
N ALA A 128 4.86 -9.40 -7.02
CA ALA A 128 6.26 -9.06 -6.74
C ALA A 128 6.93 -10.25 -6.01
N PRO A 129 7.63 -11.16 -6.73
CA PRO A 129 8.11 -12.41 -6.15
C PRO A 129 9.00 -12.25 -4.91
N GLY A 130 9.94 -11.30 -4.93
CA GLY A 130 10.82 -11.04 -3.78
C GLY A 130 10.05 -10.68 -2.52
N VAL A 131 9.06 -9.77 -2.64
CA VAL A 131 8.14 -9.41 -1.56
C VAL A 131 7.38 -10.63 -1.06
N ILE A 132 6.80 -11.41 -1.96
CA ILE A 132 5.97 -12.58 -1.63
C ILE A 132 6.76 -13.64 -0.86
N GLU A 133 7.99 -13.92 -1.26
CA GLU A 133 8.84 -14.92 -0.59
C GLU A 133 9.13 -14.52 0.86
N VAL A 134 9.33 -13.23 1.14
CA VAL A 134 9.45 -12.73 2.52
C VAL A 134 8.12 -12.92 3.27
N LEU A 135 7.01 -12.53 2.67
CA LEU A 135 5.69 -12.63 3.28
C LEU A 135 5.30 -14.07 3.64
N MET A 136 5.60 -15.03 2.76
CA MET A 136 5.36 -16.46 2.99
C MET A 136 6.10 -17.00 4.21
N ARG A 137 7.31 -16.52 4.49
CA ARG A 137 8.16 -17.02 5.59
C ARG A 137 7.87 -16.40 6.95
N THR A 138 7.29 -15.20 6.98
CA THR A 138 6.87 -14.60 8.26
C THR A 138 5.66 -15.32 8.88
N GLY A 139 4.86 -16.02 8.06
CA GLY A 139 3.58 -16.60 8.48
C GLY A 139 2.49 -15.53 8.72
N GLY A 140 2.78 -14.25 8.48
CA GLY A 140 1.87 -13.14 8.71
C GLY A 140 0.74 -13.02 7.69
N PHE A 141 0.70 -13.86 6.65
CA PHE A 141 -0.31 -13.83 5.59
C PHE A 141 -1.37 -14.94 5.72
N SER A 142 -1.55 -15.53 6.91
CA SER A 142 -2.75 -16.33 7.21
C SER A 142 -3.97 -15.43 7.41
N PRO A 143 -5.17 -15.76 6.87
CA PRO A 143 -6.38 -14.95 7.04
C PRO A 143 -6.76 -14.67 8.49
N LYS A 144 -6.35 -15.54 9.44
CA LYS A 144 -6.61 -15.38 10.87
C LYS A 144 -5.90 -14.17 11.49
N VAL A 145 -4.79 -13.74 10.88
CA VAL A 145 -3.93 -12.67 11.42
C VAL A 145 -3.74 -11.50 10.46
N LEU A 146 -4.02 -11.71 9.16
CA LEU A 146 -3.77 -10.73 8.11
C LEU A 146 -4.56 -9.43 8.30
N VAL A 147 -5.80 -9.50 8.81
CA VAL A 147 -6.61 -8.31 9.16
C VAL A 147 -5.81 -7.33 10.02
N ARG A 148 -5.16 -7.83 11.08
CA ARG A 148 -4.40 -6.99 12.00
C ARG A 148 -3.19 -6.37 11.31
N ARG A 149 -2.48 -7.12 10.46
CA ARG A 149 -1.32 -6.59 9.72
C ARG A 149 -1.70 -5.55 8.68
N LEU A 150 -2.86 -5.72 8.03
CA LEU A 150 -3.41 -4.69 7.15
C LEU A 150 -3.73 -3.42 7.96
N LEU A 151 -4.39 -3.56 9.12
CA LEU A 151 -4.66 -2.42 10.01
C LEU A 151 -3.38 -1.74 10.51
N GLU A 152 -2.33 -2.48 10.82
CA GLU A 152 -1.01 -1.94 11.19
C GLU A 152 -0.38 -1.14 10.05
N THR A 153 -0.45 -1.66 8.82
CA THR A 153 0.02 -0.94 7.62
C THR A 153 -0.78 0.36 7.41
N PHE A 154 -2.11 0.30 7.52
CA PHE A 154 -2.94 1.49 7.41
C PHE A 154 -2.75 2.46 8.58
N GLN A 155 -2.45 1.99 9.79
CA GLN A 155 -2.08 2.87 10.92
C GLN A 155 -0.84 3.69 10.56
N HIS A 156 0.21 3.05 10.03
CA HIS A 156 1.43 3.77 9.61
C HIS A 156 1.11 4.83 8.55
N LEU A 157 0.38 4.44 7.50
CA LEU A 157 -0.05 5.37 6.45
C LEU A 157 -0.82 6.56 7.04
N LEU A 158 -1.81 6.30 7.89
CA LEU A 158 -2.60 7.36 8.52
C LEU A 158 -1.77 8.27 9.40
N GLN A 159 -0.78 7.74 10.13
CA GLN A 159 0.08 8.52 11.00
C GLN A 159 1.06 9.40 10.20
N VAL A 160 1.62 8.93 9.08
CA VAL A 160 2.47 9.79 8.24
C VAL A 160 1.67 10.81 7.45
N THR A 161 0.38 10.56 7.20
CA THR A 161 -0.49 11.51 6.49
C THR A 161 -1.28 12.45 7.41
N SER A 162 -1.39 12.21 8.72
CA SER A 162 -2.39 12.89 9.56
C SER A 162 -2.13 14.38 9.77
N SER A 163 -0.88 14.74 10.11
CA SER A 163 -0.45 16.11 10.42
C SER A 163 1.07 16.23 10.37
N LEU A 164 1.59 17.47 10.35
CA LEU A 164 3.03 17.73 10.36
C LEU A 164 3.68 17.24 11.65
N GLU A 165 3.05 17.50 12.79
CA GLU A 165 3.55 17.09 14.11
C GLU A 165 3.70 15.57 14.22
N SER A 166 2.89 14.83 13.45
CA SER A 166 2.98 13.37 13.44
C SER A 166 4.18 12.86 12.64
N ILE A 167 4.50 13.47 11.49
CA ILE A 167 5.58 12.99 10.61
C ILE A 167 6.95 13.63 10.93
N GLN A 168 6.98 14.79 11.60
CA GLN A 168 8.20 15.44 12.06
C GLN A 168 8.97 14.62 13.11
N PRO A 169 10.29 14.83 13.28
CA PRO A 169 11.09 14.12 14.28
C PRO A 169 10.46 14.09 15.67
N GLY A 170 10.32 12.90 16.25
CA GLY A 170 9.67 12.68 17.54
C GLY A 170 8.14 12.52 17.48
N GLY A 171 7.53 12.78 16.31
CA GLY A 171 6.11 12.56 16.06
C GLY A 171 5.71 11.08 16.01
N GLN A 172 4.39 10.82 16.01
CA GLN A 172 3.86 9.45 15.98
C GLN A 172 4.15 8.73 14.66
N GLY A 173 3.89 9.35 13.53
CA GLY A 173 4.24 8.83 12.20
C GLY A 173 5.74 8.64 12.01
N HIS A 174 6.55 9.57 12.52
CA HIS A 174 8.01 9.43 12.55
C HIS A 174 8.44 8.20 13.35
N THR A 175 8.00 8.10 14.61
CA THR A 175 8.28 6.95 15.50
C THR A 175 7.83 5.63 14.87
N THR A 176 6.64 5.56 14.30
CA THR A 176 6.12 4.36 13.64
C THR A 176 6.96 4.00 12.40
N THR A 177 7.40 4.99 11.62
CA THR A 177 8.28 4.74 10.47
C THR A 177 9.61 4.13 10.90
N ILE A 178 10.20 4.61 12.01
CA ILE A 178 11.40 4.00 12.60
C ILE A 178 11.14 2.54 13.00
N ARG A 179 10.00 2.28 13.65
CA ARG A 179 9.61 0.92 14.03
C ARG A 179 9.46 -0.01 12.82
N VAL A 180 8.92 0.49 11.70
CA VAL A 180 8.84 -0.25 10.44
C VAL A 180 10.23 -0.53 9.88
N ARG A 181 11.16 0.45 9.84
CA ARG A 181 12.54 0.23 9.41
C ARG A 181 13.25 -0.85 10.24
N LEU A 182 13.13 -0.77 11.57
CA LEU A 182 13.68 -1.77 12.49
C LEU A 182 13.04 -3.15 12.30
N LEU A 183 11.72 -3.23 12.07
CA LEU A 183 11.02 -4.48 11.77
C LEU A 183 11.52 -5.11 10.47
N HIS A 184 11.68 -4.31 9.41
CA HIS A 184 12.23 -4.77 8.13
C HIS A 184 13.65 -5.32 8.28
N ALA A 185 14.51 -4.60 9.00
CA ALA A 185 15.85 -5.05 9.33
C ALA A 185 15.84 -6.36 10.15
N ALA A 186 14.96 -6.49 11.14
CA ALA A 186 14.84 -7.71 11.95
C ALA A 186 14.34 -8.92 11.16
N VAL A 187 13.39 -8.72 10.23
CA VAL A 187 12.94 -9.77 9.31
C VAL A 187 14.10 -10.24 8.43
N ARG A 188 14.84 -9.30 7.83
CA ARG A 188 16.01 -9.60 6.98
C ARG A 188 17.07 -10.37 7.74
N GLU A 189 17.47 -9.86 8.89
CA GLU A 189 18.46 -10.47 9.79
C GLU A 189 18.07 -11.91 10.14
N ARG A 190 16.80 -12.13 10.49
CA ARG A 190 16.30 -13.45 10.84
C ARG A 190 16.30 -14.42 9.66
N ILE A 191 15.83 -14.00 8.48
CA ILE A 191 15.80 -14.88 7.30
C ILE A 191 17.23 -15.25 6.88
N LEU A 192 18.17 -14.30 6.86
CA LEU A 192 19.56 -14.57 6.50
C LEU A 192 20.23 -15.55 7.47
N ARG A 193 19.99 -15.43 8.79
CA ARG A 193 20.44 -16.44 9.76
C ARG A 193 19.88 -17.84 9.50
N LEU A 194 18.63 -17.94 9.05
CA LEU A 194 18.05 -19.25 8.71
C LEU A 194 18.69 -19.83 7.45
N VAL A 195 18.99 -18.99 6.45
CA VAL A 195 19.71 -19.39 5.23
C VAL A 195 21.11 -19.95 5.54
N GLU A 196 21.84 -19.36 6.49
CA GLU A 196 23.16 -19.88 6.93
C GLU A 196 23.09 -21.35 7.38
N THR A 197 22.00 -21.74 8.05
CA THR A 197 21.79 -23.12 8.51
C THR A 197 21.08 -24.01 7.49
N ARG A 198 20.31 -23.42 6.58
CA ARG A 198 19.51 -24.12 5.57
C ARG A 198 19.48 -23.27 4.28
N PRO A 199 20.43 -23.46 3.36
CA PRO A 199 20.56 -22.61 2.17
C PRO A 199 19.32 -22.60 1.25
N ASP A 200 18.53 -23.69 1.22
CA ASP A 200 17.27 -23.78 0.47
C ASP A 200 16.10 -23.05 1.15
N TYR A 201 16.30 -22.47 2.35
CA TYR A 201 15.24 -21.77 3.08
C TYR A 201 14.72 -20.56 2.30
N PHE A 202 15.59 -19.75 1.72
CA PHE A 202 15.25 -18.57 0.91
C PHE A 202 16.24 -18.46 -0.24
N ASP A 203 15.74 -18.39 -1.48
CA ASP A 203 16.57 -18.29 -2.68
C ASP A 203 17.09 -16.85 -2.87
N VAL A 204 18.20 -16.55 -2.19
CA VAL A 204 18.86 -15.24 -2.26
C VAL A 204 19.42 -14.95 -3.66
N ALA A 205 19.75 -15.97 -4.45
CA ALA A 205 20.29 -15.79 -5.79
C ALA A 205 19.21 -15.24 -6.73
N THR A 206 17.99 -15.79 -6.67
CA THR A 206 16.87 -15.36 -7.52
C THR A 206 16.20 -14.09 -6.99
N TYR A 207 15.93 -14.02 -5.68
CA TYR A 207 15.11 -12.96 -5.11
C TYR A 207 15.92 -11.82 -4.46
N GLY A 208 17.24 -11.95 -4.39
CA GLY A 208 18.10 -11.01 -3.67
C GLY A 208 18.03 -11.18 -2.15
N VAL A 209 18.57 -10.22 -1.42
CA VAL A 209 18.44 -10.25 0.04
C VAL A 209 17.00 -9.89 0.44
N PRO A 210 16.46 -10.46 1.54
CA PRO A 210 15.11 -10.13 1.99
C PRO A 210 14.93 -8.64 2.28
N VAL A 211 13.84 -8.03 1.82
CA VAL A 211 13.57 -6.60 2.00
C VAL A 211 14.74 -5.76 1.46
N ASN A 212 15.16 -6.04 0.23
CA ASN A 212 16.26 -5.33 -0.42
C ASN A 212 15.84 -3.89 -0.82
N ILE A 213 16.80 -3.13 -1.36
CA ILE A 213 16.58 -1.77 -1.84
C ILE A 213 15.53 -1.76 -2.97
N LEU A 214 15.55 -2.73 -3.90
CA LEU A 214 14.57 -2.79 -4.98
C LEU A 214 13.13 -2.97 -4.46
N ASP A 215 12.93 -3.89 -3.53
CA ASP A 215 11.64 -4.11 -2.85
C ASP A 215 11.17 -2.85 -2.08
N SER A 216 12.12 -2.09 -1.54
CA SER A 216 11.83 -0.85 -0.81
C SER A 216 11.41 0.27 -1.79
N ILE A 217 12.09 0.41 -2.92
CA ILE A 217 11.70 1.34 -4.00
C ILE A 217 10.33 0.93 -4.56
N HIS A 218 10.09 -0.36 -4.78
CA HIS A 218 8.78 -0.90 -5.20
C HIS A 218 7.67 -0.50 -4.23
N SER A 219 7.92 -0.65 -2.93
CA SER A 219 6.95 -0.28 -1.90
C SER A 219 6.67 1.22 -1.89
N ILE A 220 7.69 2.08 -1.90
CA ILE A 220 7.50 3.54 -1.95
C ILE A 220 6.78 3.96 -3.23
N THR A 221 7.16 3.39 -4.37
CA THR A 221 6.50 3.60 -5.67
C THR A 221 5.02 3.23 -5.61
N THR A 222 4.70 2.08 -5.02
CA THR A 222 3.34 1.58 -4.92
C THR A 222 2.44 2.54 -4.12
N TYR A 223 2.95 3.14 -3.05
CA TYR A 223 2.18 4.09 -2.25
C TYR A 223 2.15 5.51 -2.83
N SER A 224 3.26 5.97 -3.41
CA SER A 224 3.41 7.35 -3.86
C SER A 224 2.94 7.57 -5.29
N CYS A 225 3.33 6.68 -6.21
CA CYS A 225 3.17 6.87 -7.64
C CYS A 225 1.87 6.27 -8.17
N ASN A 226 1.54 5.03 -7.78
CA ASN A 226 0.40 4.31 -8.33
C ASN A 226 -0.93 5.09 -8.22
N PRO A 227 -1.25 5.77 -7.10
CA PRO A 227 -2.43 6.63 -7.01
C PRO A 227 -2.55 7.59 -8.19
N MET A 228 -1.47 8.23 -8.61
CA MET A 228 -1.50 9.31 -9.62
C MET A 228 -1.69 8.81 -11.05
N TRP A 229 -1.10 7.66 -11.39
CA TRP A 229 -0.96 7.24 -12.79
C TRP A 229 -1.63 5.90 -13.11
N PHE A 230 -1.57 4.94 -12.19
CA PHE A 230 -2.03 3.58 -12.44
C PHE A 230 -3.40 3.30 -11.81
N GLN A 231 -3.78 4.04 -10.77
CA GLN A 231 -5.00 3.83 -9.98
C GLN A 231 -6.10 4.88 -10.22
N LEU A 232 -5.91 6.14 -9.79
CA LEU A 232 -6.97 7.17 -9.87
C LEU A 232 -7.45 7.42 -11.30
N PRO A 233 -6.58 7.44 -12.34
CA PRO A 233 -7.02 7.61 -13.72
C PRO A 233 -8.00 6.53 -14.20
N GLN A 234 -7.83 5.29 -13.75
CA GLN A 234 -8.73 4.17 -14.08
C GLN A 234 -10.13 4.34 -13.46
N MET A 235 -10.24 5.14 -12.40
CA MET A 235 -11.50 5.56 -11.78
C MET A 235 -12.00 6.91 -12.31
N GLY A 236 -11.30 7.53 -13.27
CA GLY A 236 -11.66 8.80 -13.88
C GLY A 236 -11.30 10.04 -13.03
N VAL A 237 -10.39 9.89 -12.06
CA VAL A 237 -9.85 10.97 -11.23
C VAL A 237 -8.44 11.28 -11.68
N PHE A 238 -8.14 12.57 -11.92
CA PHE A 238 -6.85 13.01 -12.43
C PHE A 238 -6.29 14.11 -11.52
N PRO A 239 -5.31 13.77 -10.67
CA PRO A 239 -4.62 14.77 -9.86
C PRO A 239 -3.92 15.83 -10.71
N THR A 240 -3.84 17.05 -10.18
CA THR A 240 -3.07 18.17 -10.74
C THR A 240 -1.57 17.92 -10.60
N GLU A 241 -0.74 18.63 -11.38
CA GLU A 241 0.72 18.50 -11.27
C GLU A 241 1.24 18.88 -9.88
N GLN A 242 0.70 19.94 -9.26
CA GLN A 242 1.06 20.33 -7.90
C GLN A 242 0.77 19.23 -6.87
N GLU A 243 -0.39 18.56 -6.99
CA GLU A 243 -0.73 17.44 -6.13
C GLU A 243 0.25 16.27 -6.28
N LYS A 244 0.73 16.02 -7.49
CA LYS A 244 1.72 14.98 -7.75
C LYS A 244 3.06 15.35 -7.11
N GLU A 245 3.53 16.58 -7.31
CA GLU A 245 4.76 17.08 -6.69
C GLU A 245 4.72 16.97 -5.16
N ASP A 246 3.65 17.49 -4.55
CA ASP A 246 3.49 17.51 -3.10
C ASP A 246 3.40 16.09 -2.50
N TYR A 247 2.70 15.16 -3.17
CA TYR A 247 2.57 13.79 -2.69
C TYR A 247 3.85 12.96 -2.88
N ILE A 248 4.60 13.17 -3.97
CA ILE A 248 5.92 12.55 -4.16
C ILE A 248 6.88 12.99 -3.06
N VAL A 249 6.93 14.28 -2.71
CA VAL A 249 7.84 14.78 -1.66
C VAL A 249 7.51 14.20 -0.28
N LEU A 250 6.23 14.08 0.06
CA LEU A 250 5.79 13.39 1.27
C LEU A 250 6.38 11.96 1.36
N PHE A 251 6.25 11.16 0.30
CA PHE A 251 6.75 9.79 0.30
C PHE A 251 8.24 9.66 0.05
N ARG A 252 8.88 10.67 -0.56
CA ARG A 252 10.35 10.79 -0.58
C ARG A 252 10.89 10.94 0.84
N TYR A 253 10.20 11.69 1.72
CA TYR A 253 10.56 11.80 3.13
C TYR A 253 10.31 10.52 3.91
N VAL A 254 9.18 9.84 3.66
CA VAL A 254 8.95 8.49 4.23
C VAL A 254 10.02 7.50 3.76
N GLY A 255 10.40 7.54 2.48
CA GLY A 255 11.49 6.74 1.91
C GLY A 255 12.83 7.01 2.57
N TYR A 256 13.18 8.28 2.81
CA TYR A 256 14.37 8.67 3.57
C TYR A 256 14.40 8.01 4.97
N LEU A 257 13.31 8.10 5.73
CA LEU A 257 13.22 7.48 7.05
C LEU A 257 13.30 5.94 7.02
N LEU A 258 12.86 5.32 5.92
CA LEU A 258 12.92 3.87 5.69
C LEU A 258 14.24 3.41 5.03
N ALA A 259 15.22 4.30 4.83
CA ALA A 259 16.46 4.02 4.10
C ALA A 259 16.25 3.49 2.67
N THR A 260 15.24 4.01 1.99
CA THR A 260 15.06 3.84 0.54
C THR A 260 15.79 4.96 -0.19
N PRO A 261 16.58 4.69 -1.25
CA PRO A 261 17.29 5.74 -1.97
C PRO A 261 16.30 6.75 -2.59
N ILE A 262 16.53 8.02 -2.30
CA ILE A 262 15.56 9.10 -2.55
C ILE A 262 15.71 9.76 -3.92
N GLU A 263 16.81 9.48 -4.63
CA GLU A 263 17.09 9.96 -5.98
C GLU A 263 16.05 9.47 -6.99
N TYR A 264 15.50 8.27 -6.78
CA TYR A 264 14.42 7.70 -7.60
C TYR A 264 13.09 8.47 -7.50
N PHE A 265 12.98 9.36 -6.50
CA PHE A 265 11.81 10.20 -6.23
C PHE A 265 12.15 11.70 -6.21
N ALA A 266 13.30 12.08 -6.79
CA ALA A 266 13.78 13.47 -6.75
C ALA A 266 12.90 14.47 -7.51
N SER A 267 12.11 13.98 -8.47
CA SER A 267 11.12 14.78 -9.21
C SER A 267 9.93 13.89 -9.60
N VAL A 268 8.82 14.51 -10.00
CA VAL A 268 7.65 13.79 -10.52
C VAL A 268 7.99 12.95 -11.75
N ALA A 269 8.81 13.49 -12.67
CA ALA A 269 9.23 12.77 -13.87
C ALA A 269 10.09 11.55 -13.53
N GLN A 270 11.05 11.70 -12.60
CA GLN A 270 11.88 10.59 -12.15
C GLN A 270 11.06 9.54 -11.40
N ALA A 271 10.16 9.94 -10.51
CA ALA A 271 9.29 9.04 -9.77
C ALA A 271 8.37 8.23 -10.70
N LYS A 272 7.80 8.89 -11.72
CA LYS A 272 6.99 8.22 -12.75
C LYS A 272 7.81 7.21 -13.56
N ALA A 273 9.00 7.59 -14.00
CA ALA A 273 9.89 6.70 -14.74
C ALA A 273 10.35 5.49 -13.89
N THR A 274 10.63 5.71 -12.60
CA THR A 274 10.92 4.64 -11.64
C THR A 274 9.73 3.67 -11.55
N MET A 275 8.51 4.19 -11.38
CA MET A 275 7.28 3.37 -11.37
C MET A 275 7.16 2.54 -12.65
N GLU A 276 7.22 3.19 -13.80
CA GLU A 276 7.11 2.57 -15.12
C GLU A 276 8.16 1.45 -15.34
N SER A 277 9.37 1.66 -14.85
CA SER A 277 10.46 0.68 -14.94
C SER A 277 10.19 -0.56 -14.09
N LEU A 278 9.73 -0.38 -12.84
CA LEU A 278 9.40 -1.50 -11.95
C LEU A 278 8.17 -2.26 -12.44
N LEU A 279 7.15 -1.55 -12.93
CA LEU A 279 5.97 -2.16 -13.56
C LEU A 279 6.34 -3.13 -14.70
N LEU A 280 7.35 -2.75 -15.51
CA LEU A 280 7.80 -3.53 -16.65
C LEU A 280 8.69 -4.72 -16.26
N HIS A 281 9.52 -4.56 -15.23
CA HIS A 281 10.59 -5.53 -14.93
C HIS A 281 10.30 -6.45 -13.73
N GLU A 282 9.48 -6.02 -12.78
CA GLU A 282 9.34 -6.69 -11.48
C GLU A 282 8.07 -7.52 -11.35
N ARG A 283 7.07 -7.30 -12.22
CA ARG A 283 5.81 -8.04 -12.17
C ARG A 283 5.97 -9.47 -12.67
N SER A 284 5.85 -10.44 -11.76
CA SER A 284 5.82 -11.86 -12.07
C SER A 284 5.00 -12.63 -11.05
N VAL A 285 4.20 -13.60 -11.52
CA VAL A 285 3.33 -14.42 -10.67
C VAL A 285 3.94 -15.79 -10.46
N THR A 286 4.04 -16.20 -9.20
CA THR A 286 4.57 -17.51 -8.78
C THR A 286 3.45 -18.36 -8.15
N ALA A 287 3.74 -19.62 -7.83
CA ALA A 287 2.81 -20.44 -7.05
C ALA A 287 2.46 -19.81 -5.68
N ASN A 288 3.41 -19.10 -5.07
CA ASN A 288 3.21 -18.42 -3.79
C ASN A 288 2.34 -17.16 -3.93
N SER A 289 2.36 -16.49 -5.09
CA SER A 289 1.42 -15.41 -5.42
C SER A 289 -0.04 -15.85 -5.27
N LEU A 290 -0.37 -17.06 -5.76
CA LEU A 290 -1.73 -17.60 -5.68
C LEU A 290 -2.16 -17.86 -4.24
N ILE A 291 -1.23 -18.29 -3.38
CA ILE A 291 -1.50 -18.53 -1.94
C ILE A 291 -1.80 -17.20 -1.24
N ILE A 292 -0.95 -16.20 -1.44
CA ILE A 292 -1.11 -14.87 -0.83
C ILE A 292 -2.38 -14.19 -1.34
N GLY A 293 -2.62 -14.20 -2.65
CA GLY A 293 -3.83 -13.64 -3.26
C GLY A 293 -5.10 -14.30 -2.74
N HIS A 294 -5.12 -15.62 -2.65
CA HIS A 294 -6.24 -16.36 -2.04
C HIS A 294 -6.47 -15.96 -0.58
N ASN A 295 -5.42 -15.94 0.22
CA ASN A 295 -5.54 -15.59 1.63
C ASN A 295 -5.97 -14.13 1.82
N LEU A 296 -5.55 -13.22 0.93
CA LEU A 296 -6.01 -11.83 0.93
C LEU A 296 -7.50 -11.76 0.61
N MET A 297 -7.96 -12.45 -0.44
CA MET A 297 -9.38 -12.57 -0.80
C MET A 297 -10.22 -13.08 0.37
N GLU A 298 -9.83 -14.21 0.95
CA GLU A 298 -10.45 -14.77 2.15
C GLU A 298 -10.43 -13.79 3.32
N THR A 299 -9.40 -12.96 3.44
CA THR A 299 -9.32 -11.98 4.51
C THR A 299 -10.33 -10.87 4.34
N VAL A 300 -10.52 -10.34 3.13
CA VAL A 300 -11.33 -9.11 2.92
C VAL A 300 -12.78 -9.40 2.52
N LYS A 301 -13.06 -10.50 1.83
CA LYS A 301 -14.42 -10.79 1.38
C LYS A 301 -15.34 -11.04 2.58
N ASP A 302 -16.57 -10.55 2.42
CA ASP A 302 -17.66 -10.70 3.39
C ASP A 302 -17.34 -10.16 4.80
N MET A 303 -16.29 -9.35 4.95
CA MET A 303 -15.91 -8.79 6.24
C MET A 303 -16.93 -7.74 6.69
N ALA A 304 -17.47 -7.93 7.89
CA ALA A 304 -18.36 -6.96 8.52
C ALA A 304 -17.62 -5.64 8.83
N PRO A 305 -18.29 -4.47 8.72
CA PRO A 305 -19.71 -4.29 8.44
C PRO A 305 -20.06 -4.17 6.95
N PHE A 306 -19.07 -4.11 6.06
CA PHE A 306 -19.31 -3.75 4.67
C PHE A 306 -19.73 -4.94 3.80
N HIS A 307 -19.32 -6.16 4.19
CA HIS A 307 -19.62 -7.39 3.48
C HIS A 307 -19.38 -7.24 1.98
N ILE A 308 -18.18 -6.83 1.59
CA ILE A 308 -17.82 -6.67 0.17
C ILE A 308 -17.70 -8.06 -0.47
N SER A 309 -18.33 -8.23 -1.63
CA SER A 309 -18.35 -9.48 -2.38
C SER A 309 -17.02 -9.73 -3.11
N GLU A 310 -16.71 -11.00 -3.30
CA GLU A 310 -15.61 -11.45 -4.16
C GLU A 310 -15.76 -10.87 -5.58
N GLY A 311 -16.98 -10.85 -6.13
CA GLY A 311 -17.23 -10.30 -7.45
C GLY A 311 -16.90 -8.80 -7.57
N PHE A 312 -17.21 -7.98 -6.56
CA PHE A 312 -16.82 -6.56 -6.57
C PHE A 312 -15.30 -6.38 -6.54
N ILE A 313 -14.61 -7.17 -5.72
CA ILE A 313 -13.14 -7.17 -5.62
C ILE A 313 -12.53 -7.56 -6.97
N GLU A 314 -13.00 -8.65 -7.58
CA GLU A 314 -12.51 -9.13 -8.88
C GLU A 314 -12.78 -8.12 -10.01
N ALA A 315 -13.97 -7.50 -10.06
CA ALA A 315 -14.31 -6.52 -11.08
C ALA A 315 -13.38 -5.30 -11.00
N GLY A 316 -13.16 -4.78 -9.80
CA GLY A 316 -12.25 -3.65 -9.60
C GLY A 316 -10.79 -3.99 -9.86
N SER A 317 -10.30 -5.14 -9.35
CA SER A 317 -8.94 -5.60 -9.63
C SER A 317 -8.68 -5.79 -11.12
N ARG A 318 -9.65 -6.30 -11.89
CA ARG A 318 -9.52 -6.44 -13.35
C ARG A 318 -9.44 -5.11 -14.07
N VAL A 319 -10.28 -4.14 -13.69
CA VAL A 319 -10.23 -2.80 -14.30
C VAL A 319 -8.92 -2.09 -13.98
N LEU A 320 -8.43 -2.18 -12.73
CA LEU A 320 -7.22 -1.49 -12.29
C LEU A 320 -5.93 -2.15 -12.80
N ASN A 321 -5.86 -3.48 -12.84
CA ASN A 321 -4.62 -4.20 -13.13
C ASN A 321 -4.58 -4.84 -14.52
N GLY A 322 -5.73 -5.00 -15.18
CA GLY A 322 -5.88 -5.73 -16.43
C GLY A 322 -6.26 -7.19 -16.23
N ASP A 323 -6.91 -7.76 -17.25
CA ASP A 323 -7.43 -9.13 -17.21
C ASP A 323 -6.31 -10.18 -17.17
N ALA A 324 -5.23 -9.98 -17.92
CA ALA A 324 -4.13 -10.96 -17.99
C ALA A 324 -3.46 -11.17 -16.64
N LEU A 325 -3.14 -10.09 -15.91
CA LEU A 325 -2.56 -10.18 -14.57
C LEU A 325 -3.57 -10.79 -13.59
N SER A 326 -4.83 -10.38 -13.66
CA SER A 326 -5.90 -10.91 -12.79
C SER A 326 -6.11 -12.42 -13.00
N ASP A 327 -6.11 -12.89 -14.25
CA ASP A 327 -6.18 -14.31 -14.59
C ASP A 327 -4.98 -15.07 -14.05
N SER A 328 -3.76 -14.52 -14.20
CA SER A 328 -2.54 -15.16 -13.69
C SER A 328 -2.52 -15.27 -12.15
N LEU A 329 -3.12 -14.30 -11.45
CA LEU A 329 -3.30 -14.31 -9.99
C LEU A 329 -4.44 -15.21 -9.51
N GLY A 330 -5.16 -15.86 -10.44
CA GLY A 330 -6.27 -16.76 -10.12
C GLY A 330 -7.56 -16.05 -9.69
N LEU A 331 -7.73 -14.76 -10.03
CA LEU A 331 -8.99 -14.05 -9.79
C LEU A 331 -10.07 -14.53 -10.76
N GLY A 332 -11.30 -14.71 -10.26
CA GLY A 332 -12.45 -15.07 -11.07
C GLY A 332 -12.89 -13.97 -12.04
N ARG A 333 -13.86 -14.29 -12.88
CA ARG A 333 -14.48 -13.37 -13.86
C ARG A 333 -15.92 -13.11 -13.43
N PRO A 334 -16.21 -11.98 -12.77
CA PRO A 334 -17.50 -11.76 -12.17
C PRO A 334 -18.55 -11.34 -13.23
N GLY A 335 -19.82 -11.48 -12.86
CA GLY A 335 -20.94 -11.07 -13.72
C GLY A 335 -21.11 -9.55 -13.83
N MET A 336 -22.00 -9.11 -14.72
CA MET A 336 -22.22 -7.70 -15.03
C MET A 336 -22.66 -6.85 -13.83
N LEU A 337 -23.34 -7.45 -12.85
CA LEU A 337 -23.75 -6.74 -11.63
C LEU A 337 -22.54 -6.19 -10.85
N ALA A 338 -21.46 -6.97 -10.74
CA ALA A 338 -20.25 -6.53 -10.06
C ALA A 338 -19.57 -5.39 -10.81
N TYR A 339 -19.51 -5.47 -12.14
CA TYR A 339 -19.00 -4.37 -12.97
C TYR A 339 -19.88 -3.11 -12.91
N ALA A 340 -21.20 -3.25 -12.79
CA ALA A 340 -22.11 -2.13 -12.58
C ALA A 340 -21.83 -1.45 -11.22
N CYS A 341 -21.65 -2.22 -10.16
CA CYS A 341 -21.25 -1.69 -8.85
C CYS A 341 -19.88 -1.01 -8.91
N TRP A 342 -18.89 -1.62 -9.54
CA TRP A 342 -17.57 -1.01 -9.74
C TRP A 342 -17.64 0.30 -10.53
N LYS A 343 -18.45 0.34 -11.59
CA LYS A 343 -18.68 1.56 -12.38
C LYS A 343 -19.35 2.65 -11.54
N GLY A 344 -20.30 2.27 -10.69
CA GLY A 344 -20.90 3.14 -9.69
C GLY A 344 -19.88 3.75 -8.72
N HIS A 345 -18.93 2.94 -8.21
CA HIS A 345 -17.81 3.43 -7.41
C HIS A 345 -16.98 4.47 -8.18
N CYS A 346 -16.58 4.16 -9.42
CA CYS A 346 -15.82 5.08 -10.27
C CYS A 346 -16.54 6.42 -10.49
N TRP A 347 -17.84 6.37 -10.78
CA TRP A 347 -18.65 7.58 -10.95
C TRP A 347 -18.79 8.38 -9.66
N PHE A 348 -19.00 7.71 -8.53
CA PHE A 348 -19.06 8.36 -7.23
C PHE A 348 -17.77 9.13 -6.92
N VAL A 349 -16.60 8.46 -7.02
CA VAL A 349 -15.32 9.11 -6.69
C VAL A 349 -14.95 10.20 -7.69
N ARG A 350 -15.31 10.05 -8.97
CA ARG A 350 -15.12 11.10 -9.98
C ARG A 350 -15.96 12.33 -9.70
N VAL A 351 -17.25 12.16 -9.37
CA VAL A 351 -18.14 13.27 -9.03
C VAL A 351 -17.68 13.95 -7.74
N LEU A 352 -17.28 13.18 -6.73
CA LEU A 352 -16.74 13.71 -5.48
C LEU A 352 -15.47 14.55 -5.73
N ALA A 353 -14.51 14.02 -6.49
CA ALA A 353 -13.28 14.74 -6.85
C ALA A 353 -13.56 16.03 -7.64
N LEU A 354 -14.53 16.01 -8.56
CA LEU A 354 -14.98 17.22 -9.26
C LEU A 354 -15.58 18.22 -8.28
N ALA A 355 -16.50 17.81 -7.42
CA ALA A 355 -17.13 18.69 -6.44
C ALA A 355 -16.10 19.36 -5.51
N GLN A 356 -15.11 18.60 -5.04
CA GLN A 356 -13.99 19.11 -4.23
C GLN A 356 -13.15 20.13 -5.01
N LYS A 357 -12.88 19.88 -6.30
CA LYS A 357 -12.11 20.81 -7.14
C LYS A 357 -12.84 22.15 -7.36
N TRP A 358 -14.16 22.12 -7.55
CA TRP A 358 -14.94 23.32 -7.85
C TRP A 358 -15.36 24.11 -6.61
N ILE A 359 -15.42 23.47 -5.44
CA ILE A 359 -15.93 24.07 -4.20
C ILE A 359 -14.90 23.86 -3.08
N PRO A 360 -14.04 24.86 -2.78
CA PRO A 360 -13.00 24.74 -1.75
C PRO A 360 -13.54 24.30 -0.38
N GLY A 361 -14.70 24.81 0.04
CA GLY A 361 -15.33 24.39 1.29
C GLY A 361 -15.75 22.91 1.31
N ALA A 362 -16.13 22.34 0.16
CA ALA A 362 -16.45 20.91 0.04
C ALA A 362 -15.19 20.05 0.14
N ASP A 363 -14.08 20.52 -0.45
CA ASP A 363 -12.79 19.86 -0.33
C ASP A 363 -12.28 19.80 1.11
N ASP A 364 -12.27 20.93 1.81
CA ASP A 364 -11.83 20.98 3.21
C ASP A 364 -12.73 20.16 4.13
N ALA A 365 -14.05 20.15 3.88
CA ALA A 365 -15.00 19.32 4.61
C ALA A 365 -14.75 17.83 4.37
N ALA A 366 -14.54 17.41 3.11
CA ALA A 366 -14.27 16.02 2.75
C ALA A 366 -12.93 15.54 3.35
N VAL A 367 -11.88 16.34 3.23
CA VAL A 367 -10.56 16.04 3.83
C VAL A 367 -10.68 15.86 5.34
N ARG A 368 -11.37 16.78 6.03
CA ARG A 368 -11.58 16.69 7.48
C ARG A 368 -12.38 15.44 7.86
N TYR A 369 -13.47 15.18 7.15
CA TYR A 369 -14.31 14.01 7.36
C TYR A 369 -13.50 12.71 7.23
N PHE A 370 -12.81 12.50 6.09
CA PHE A 370 -12.04 11.28 5.87
C PHE A 370 -10.87 11.16 6.83
N ARG A 371 -10.20 12.26 7.18
CA ARG A 371 -9.12 12.25 8.17
C ARG A 371 -9.59 11.73 9.52
N MET A 372 -10.72 12.24 10.02
CA MET A 372 -11.29 11.81 11.29
C MET A 372 -11.85 10.38 11.19
N THR A 373 -12.70 10.10 10.20
CA THR A 373 -13.40 8.82 10.09
C THR A 373 -12.46 7.64 9.85
N LEU A 374 -11.42 7.80 9.00
CA LEU A 374 -10.45 6.72 8.78
C LEU A 374 -9.60 6.45 10.02
N TYR A 375 -9.13 7.51 10.69
CA TYR A 375 -8.35 7.35 11.92
C TYR A 375 -9.18 6.68 13.01
N ASP A 376 -10.43 7.13 13.20
CA ASP A 376 -11.32 6.51 14.17
C ASP A 376 -11.64 5.05 13.82
N ALA A 377 -11.94 4.75 12.55
CA ALA A 377 -12.26 3.40 12.12
C ALA A 377 -11.08 2.41 12.29
N ILE A 378 -9.88 2.82 11.89
CA ILE A 378 -8.70 1.94 11.84
C ILE A 378 -7.99 1.88 13.20
N VAL A 379 -7.79 3.03 13.84
CA VAL A 379 -6.97 3.13 15.05
C VAL A 379 -7.83 3.04 16.32
N ASN A 380 -8.86 3.87 16.43
CA ASN A 380 -9.60 4.01 17.70
C ASN A 380 -10.69 2.94 17.90
N SER A 381 -11.30 2.45 16.82
CA SER A 381 -12.45 1.55 16.92
C SER A 381 -12.07 0.17 17.47
N ARG A 382 -13.01 -0.46 18.19
CA ARG A 382 -12.85 -1.84 18.71
C ARG A 382 -12.67 -2.89 17.59
N LYS A 383 -13.23 -2.63 16.39
CA LYS A 383 -13.08 -3.51 15.21
C LYS A 383 -11.77 -3.25 14.46
N GLY A 384 -11.14 -2.09 14.68
CA GLY A 384 -9.78 -1.75 14.26
C GLY A 384 -8.75 -2.19 15.30
N LEU A 385 -7.86 -1.28 15.68
CA LEU A 385 -6.79 -1.54 16.67
C LEU A 385 -7.20 -1.30 18.13
N GLY A 386 -8.44 -0.89 18.38
CA GLY A 386 -9.00 -0.76 19.73
C GLY A 386 -8.36 0.37 20.56
N GLY A 387 -7.92 1.44 19.91
CA GLY A 387 -7.29 2.60 20.54
C GLY A 387 -5.86 2.34 21.03
N ARG A 388 -5.32 1.14 20.80
CA ARG A 388 -3.94 0.80 21.15
C ARG A 388 -3.09 0.86 19.90
N LEU A 389 -2.24 1.88 19.82
CA LEU A 389 -1.28 2.01 18.72
C LEU A 389 -0.41 0.75 18.65
N SER A 390 -0.35 0.14 17.48
CA SER A 390 0.59 -0.94 17.23
C SER A 390 2.01 -0.41 17.32
N LYS A 391 2.86 -1.17 18.01
CA LYS A 391 4.29 -0.90 18.15
C LYS A 391 5.12 -1.49 17.01
N MET A 392 4.45 -2.06 16.00
CA MET A 392 5.07 -2.82 14.89
C MET A 392 5.99 -3.92 15.42
N ASP A 393 5.53 -4.64 16.43
CA ASP A 393 6.31 -5.68 17.10
C ASP A 393 6.69 -6.79 16.11
N PHE A 394 7.89 -7.35 16.26
CA PHE A 394 8.35 -8.48 15.45
C PHE A 394 7.68 -9.80 15.91
N LYS A 395 6.35 -9.86 15.75
CA LYS A 395 5.48 -10.93 16.20
C LYS A 395 5.49 -12.14 15.26
N TYR A 396 5.60 -11.88 13.96
CA TYR A 396 5.57 -12.89 12.90
C TYR A 396 6.99 -13.29 12.52
N VAL A 397 7.66 -13.95 13.46
CA VAL A 397 9.06 -14.35 13.32
C VAL A 397 9.16 -15.54 12.35
N PRO A 398 10.04 -15.47 11.33
CA PRO A 398 10.37 -16.61 10.48
C PRO A 398 10.98 -17.77 11.27
N GLU A 399 10.51 -18.98 10.98
CA GLU A 399 10.89 -20.24 11.63
C GLU A 399 11.05 -21.32 10.55
N MET A 400 11.81 -22.39 10.83
CA MET A 400 12.16 -23.42 9.83
C MET A 400 10.93 -24.16 9.26
N ASP A 401 9.97 -24.50 10.12
CA ASP A 401 8.80 -25.31 9.73
C ASP A 401 7.53 -24.47 9.51
N LYS A 402 7.69 -23.14 9.43
CA LYS A 402 6.59 -22.19 9.35
C LYS A 402 6.62 -21.45 8.03
N MET A 403 5.65 -21.78 7.20
CA MET A 403 5.35 -21.07 5.97
C MET A 403 3.86 -20.83 5.89
N THR A 404 3.45 -19.68 5.36
CA THR A 404 2.04 -19.39 5.08
C THR A 404 1.48 -20.46 4.16
N LYS A 405 0.32 -21.01 4.50
CA LYS A 405 -0.39 -21.99 3.68
C LYS A 405 -1.62 -21.34 3.07
N ARG A 406 -2.15 -21.98 2.02
CA ARG A 406 -3.47 -21.61 1.50
C ARG A 406 -4.51 -21.99 2.55
N GLU A 407 -5.21 -21.00 3.06
CA GLU A 407 -6.13 -21.15 4.19
C GLU A 407 -7.45 -20.43 3.89
N GLY A 408 -8.56 -20.98 4.39
CA GLY A 408 -9.82 -20.25 4.44
C GLY A 408 -9.84 -19.25 5.60
N SER A 409 -10.74 -18.27 5.54
CA SER A 409 -10.89 -17.28 6.62
C SER A 409 -11.34 -17.88 7.96
N GLY A 410 -11.96 -19.07 7.94
CA GLY A 410 -12.62 -19.68 9.10
C GLY A 410 -13.91 -18.94 9.52
N ARG A 411 -14.29 -17.88 8.80
CA ARG A 411 -15.58 -17.21 8.97
C ARG A 411 -16.66 -18.00 8.22
N GLY A 412 -17.88 -18.00 8.74
CA GLY A 412 -19.02 -18.56 8.02
C GLY A 412 -19.24 -17.83 6.69
N LEU A 413 -19.73 -18.56 5.69
CA LEU A 413 -20.17 -17.97 4.42
C LEU A 413 -21.25 -16.93 4.70
N PHE A 414 -21.18 -15.79 4.02
CA PHE A 414 -22.25 -14.80 4.07
C PHE A 414 -23.48 -15.37 3.36
N VAL A 415 -24.59 -15.51 4.08
CA VAL A 415 -25.87 -16.06 3.58
C VAL A 415 -26.91 -14.95 3.32
N GLY A 416 -26.47 -13.70 3.31
CA GLY A 416 -27.35 -12.53 3.13
C GLY A 416 -27.70 -12.24 1.67
N SER A 417 -28.73 -11.42 1.47
CA SER A 417 -29.11 -10.92 0.15
C SER A 417 -28.15 -9.84 -0.36
N PHE A 418 -28.22 -9.50 -1.66
CA PHE A 418 -27.38 -8.43 -2.22
C PHE A 418 -27.61 -7.07 -1.53
N ILE A 419 -28.85 -6.79 -1.09
CA ILE A 419 -29.22 -5.52 -0.43
C ILE A 419 -28.54 -5.38 0.94
N GLU A 420 -28.15 -6.50 1.56
CA GLU A 420 -27.40 -6.53 2.82
C GLU A 420 -25.89 -6.25 2.63
N ARG A 421 -25.45 -5.96 1.39
CA ARG A 421 -24.13 -5.42 1.06
C ARG A 421 -24.25 -3.90 0.86
N PRO A 422 -24.14 -3.08 1.92
CA PRO A 422 -24.50 -1.66 1.87
C PRO A 422 -23.62 -0.87 0.89
N VAL A 423 -22.34 -1.21 0.79
CA VAL A 423 -21.39 -0.53 -0.10
C VAL A 423 -21.72 -0.80 -1.57
N GLU A 424 -21.94 -2.06 -1.93
CA GLU A 424 -22.31 -2.43 -3.30
C GLU A 424 -23.69 -1.92 -3.68
N THR A 425 -24.66 -1.98 -2.76
CA THR A 425 -26.01 -1.42 -2.96
C THR A 425 -25.96 0.09 -3.21
N PHE A 426 -25.14 0.82 -2.45
CA PHE A 426 -24.91 2.24 -2.68
C PHE A 426 -24.31 2.49 -4.08
N TYR A 427 -23.26 1.77 -4.46
CA TYR A 427 -22.63 1.97 -5.77
C TYR A 427 -23.53 1.55 -6.93
N LEU A 428 -24.31 0.48 -6.79
CA LEU A 428 -25.32 0.11 -7.78
C LEU A 428 -26.35 1.23 -7.96
N SER A 429 -26.77 1.87 -6.86
CA SER A 429 -27.71 3.00 -6.92
C SER A 429 -27.10 4.18 -7.68
N VAL A 430 -25.82 4.51 -7.42
CA VAL A 430 -25.09 5.55 -8.18
C VAL A 430 -25.03 5.20 -9.67
N PHE A 431 -24.76 3.94 -10.02
CA PHE A 431 -24.75 3.47 -11.39
C PHE A 431 -26.12 3.61 -12.06
N VAL A 432 -27.19 3.15 -11.42
CA VAL A 432 -28.56 3.24 -11.98
C VAL A 432 -28.97 4.69 -12.20
N VAL A 433 -28.76 5.57 -11.22
CA VAL A 433 -29.05 7.00 -11.34
C VAL A 433 -28.27 7.63 -12.49
N GLY A 434 -26.97 7.31 -12.62
CA GLY A 434 -26.14 7.83 -13.70
C GLY A 434 -26.59 7.34 -15.09
N VAL A 435 -27.01 6.08 -15.23
CA VAL A 435 -27.55 5.55 -16.49
C VAL A 435 -28.85 6.24 -16.87
N VAL A 436 -29.79 6.38 -15.92
CA VAL A 436 -31.06 7.09 -16.14
C VAL A 436 -30.84 8.53 -16.58
N PHE A 437 -29.90 9.23 -15.94
CA PHE A 437 -29.52 10.59 -16.30
C PHE A 437 -29.00 10.69 -17.75
N TRP A 438 -28.09 9.79 -18.15
CA TRP A 438 -27.55 9.75 -19.51
C TRP A 438 -28.60 9.43 -20.57
N LEU A 439 -29.50 8.47 -20.30
CA LEU A 439 -30.62 8.15 -21.20
C LEU A 439 -31.57 9.35 -21.36
N GLY A 440 -31.81 10.11 -20.29
CA GLY A 440 -32.57 11.35 -20.34
C GLY A 440 -31.93 12.40 -21.25
N ILE A 441 -30.62 12.66 -21.09
CA ILE A 441 -29.89 13.59 -21.97
C ILE A 441 -29.92 13.12 -23.42
N ALA A 442 -29.63 11.84 -23.69
CA ALA A 442 -29.64 11.30 -25.04
C ALA A 442 -31.01 11.44 -25.71
N SER A 443 -32.09 11.23 -24.94
CA SER A 443 -33.47 11.41 -25.42
C SER A 443 -33.75 12.88 -25.78
N VAL A 444 -33.33 13.83 -24.95
CA VAL A 444 -33.48 15.26 -25.23
C VAL A 444 -32.65 15.68 -26.44
N MET A 445 -31.40 15.23 -26.56
CA MET A 445 -30.54 15.52 -27.72
C MET A 445 -31.10 14.91 -29.01
N GLY A 446 -31.61 13.67 -28.96
CA GLY A 446 -32.25 13.01 -30.10
C GLY A 446 -33.51 13.73 -30.57
N LEU A 447 -34.36 14.16 -29.63
CA LEU A 447 -35.53 14.99 -29.93
C LEU A 447 -35.13 16.36 -30.52
N GLY A 448 -34.06 16.97 -30.01
CA GLY A 448 -33.49 18.21 -30.55
C GLY A 448 -33.00 18.04 -31.99
N LEU A 449 -32.24 16.98 -32.27
CA LEU A 449 -31.74 16.66 -33.61
C LEU A 449 -32.90 16.40 -34.59
N LEU A 450 -33.93 15.66 -34.17
CA LEU A 450 -35.13 15.44 -34.98
C LEU A 450 -35.89 16.74 -35.28
N ARG A 451 -35.93 17.69 -34.34
CA ARG A 451 -36.52 19.03 -34.56
C ARG A 451 -35.69 19.84 -35.55
N VAL A 452 -34.36 19.81 -35.45
CA VAL A 452 -33.45 20.49 -36.40
C VAL A 452 -33.58 19.89 -37.80
N LEU A 453 -33.57 18.58 -37.94
CA LEU A 453 -33.75 17.90 -39.24
C LEU A 453 -35.11 18.23 -39.88
N LYS A 454 -36.18 18.39 -39.09
CA LYS A 454 -37.48 18.86 -39.60
C LYS A 454 -37.48 20.33 -40.04
N LEU A 455 -36.61 21.17 -39.49
CA LEU A 455 -36.52 22.59 -39.86
C LEU A 455 -35.67 22.83 -41.12
N TYR A 456 -34.73 21.92 -41.44
CA TYR A 456 -33.85 22.01 -42.62
C TYR A 456 -34.25 21.08 -43.78
N GLY A 457 -35.35 20.32 -43.62
CA GLY A 457 -35.86 19.37 -44.61
C GLY A 457 -36.94 19.94 -45.55
N HIS A 458 -36.93 21.25 -45.81
CA HIS A 458 -37.84 21.92 -46.76
C HIS A 458 -37.08 22.57 -47.91
#